data_AF-A0A1M6GZ86-F1
#
_entry.id   AF-A0A1M6GZ86-F1
#
_cell.length_a   1.000
_cell.length_b   1.000
_cell.length_c   1.000
_cell.angle_alpha   90.00
_cell.angle_beta   90.00
_cell.angle_gamma   90.00
#
_symmetry.space_group_name_H-M   'P 1'
#
loop_
_entity.id
_entity.type
_entity.pdbx_description
1 polymer ?
#
loop_
_entity_poly.entity_id
_entity_poly.type
_entity_poly.pdbx_seq_one_letter_code
_entity_poly.pdbx_strand_id
1 'polypeptide(L)'
;MKTIFTKKQNWLLILAGFLFCLYFSLNIFVPGITDEYFYQRQNSSFISSDLELWLYLALGIIILPIIEEITNRGFLITNRKIKILFFIIYCIEIFYLKITYSLIMKGLFILLGIYIFFANDIKYFKSTKLLPSRIILSSILFSIAHTPSLGISFIPFAVSSSYYLAIALFFCWVVINYSLLKSILIHIFLNALVLLFIKELPFSNSTLQTKKYPKNNTEVIWRERSFFSKDLSQLQYLKNGYNMENVFPYEATKTLVNNQDSLTNHIPTKENTKYDIKITSNIEITDSLYFSIMRDIGIFEKKKFFKKEEK
;
A
#
# COMPACT_ATOMS: atom_id res chain seq x y z
N MET A 1 22.21 -7.22 -27.44
CA MET A 1 21.40 -8.41 -27.07
C MET A 1 22.18 -9.64 -26.60
N LYS A 2 23.48 -9.84 -26.92
CA LYS A 2 24.27 -11.01 -26.45
C LYS A 2 24.57 -11.06 -24.93
N THR A 3 24.27 -10.01 -24.16
CA THR A 3 24.67 -9.88 -22.75
C THR A 3 23.68 -10.44 -21.72
N ILE A 4 22.42 -10.71 -22.11
CA ILE A 4 21.41 -11.28 -21.20
C ILE A 4 21.50 -12.81 -21.17
N PHE A 5 21.74 -13.45 -22.32
CA PHE A 5 21.81 -14.91 -22.43
C PHE A 5 23.00 -15.55 -21.70
N THR A 6 24.03 -14.77 -21.33
CA THR A 6 25.22 -15.24 -20.59
C THR A 6 25.06 -15.14 -19.07
N LYS A 7 23.92 -14.64 -18.58
CA LYS A 7 23.63 -14.47 -17.15
C LYS A 7 23.22 -15.81 -16.49
N LYS A 8 23.53 -15.94 -15.19
CA LYS A 8 23.26 -17.15 -14.41
C LYS A 8 21.75 -17.25 -14.13
N GLN A 9 21.24 -18.48 -14.10
CA GLN A 9 19.85 -18.77 -13.70
C GLN A 9 18.79 -18.02 -14.52
N ASN A 10 18.99 -17.87 -15.84
CA ASN A 10 18.07 -17.15 -16.74
C ASN A 10 16.64 -17.69 -16.78
N TRP A 11 16.43 -18.95 -16.39
CA TRP A 11 15.08 -19.51 -16.22
C TRP A 11 14.23 -18.69 -15.24
N LEU A 12 14.83 -18.01 -14.26
CA LEU A 12 14.12 -17.12 -13.33
C LEU A 12 13.49 -15.94 -14.07
N LEU A 13 14.24 -15.31 -14.97
CA LEU A 13 13.76 -14.18 -15.75
C LEU A 13 12.69 -14.62 -16.76
N ILE A 14 12.88 -15.78 -17.39
CA ILE A 14 11.89 -16.36 -18.30
C ILE A 14 10.58 -16.66 -17.56
N LEU A 15 10.67 -17.31 -16.38
CA LEU A 15 9.51 -17.63 -15.57
C LEU A 15 8.82 -16.36 -15.03
N ALA A 16 9.57 -15.37 -14.55
CA ALA A 16 9.03 -14.08 -14.14
C ALA A 16 8.30 -13.38 -15.29
N GLY A 17 8.92 -13.34 -16.48
CA GLY A 17 8.30 -12.77 -17.68
C GLY A 17 7.01 -13.49 -18.07
N PHE A 18 7.01 -14.82 -18.04
CA PHE A 18 5.79 -15.62 -18.29
C PHE A 18 4.68 -15.29 -17.29
N LEU A 19 4.99 -15.23 -16.00
CA LEU A 19 4.01 -14.91 -14.95
C LEU A 19 3.48 -13.47 -15.06
N PHE A 20 4.33 -12.49 -15.41
CA PHE A 20 3.86 -11.14 -15.71
C PHE A 20 2.91 -11.12 -16.92
N CYS A 21 3.29 -11.77 -18.02
CA CYS A 21 2.43 -11.87 -19.20
C CYS A 21 1.09 -12.52 -18.86
N LEU A 22 1.08 -13.57 -18.05
CA LEU A 22 -0.13 -14.23 -17.58
C LEU A 22 -0.99 -13.27 -16.75
N TYR A 23 -0.42 -12.58 -15.76
CA TYR A 23 -1.11 -11.60 -14.94
C TYR A 23 -1.78 -10.50 -15.77
N PHE A 24 -1.03 -9.87 -16.68
CA PHE A 24 -1.58 -8.79 -17.51
C PHE A 24 -2.62 -9.30 -18.51
N SER A 25 -2.39 -10.45 -19.14
CA SER A 25 -3.35 -11.04 -20.07
C SER A 25 -4.67 -11.35 -19.38
N LEU A 26 -4.64 -11.94 -18.19
CA LEU A 26 -5.86 -12.26 -17.44
C LEU A 26 -6.63 -11.01 -17.01
N ASN A 27 -5.94 -9.93 -16.62
CA ASN A 27 -6.61 -8.66 -16.30
C ASN A 27 -7.18 -7.95 -17.54
N ILE A 28 -6.61 -8.18 -18.73
CA ILE A 28 -7.16 -7.66 -20.00
C ILE A 28 -8.40 -8.46 -20.43
N PHE A 29 -8.33 -9.79 -20.38
CA PHE A 29 -9.42 -10.66 -20.85
C PHE A 29 -10.54 -10.87 -19.84
N VAL A 30 -10.26 -10.67 -18.55
CA VAL A 30 -11.25 -10.72 -17.46
C VAL A 30 -11.13 -9.45 -16.63
N PRO A 31 -11.70 -8.33 -17.12
CA PRO A 31 -11.67 -7.07 -16.38
C PRO A 31 -12.29 -7.24 -14.98
N GLY A 32 -11.59 -6.73 -13.98
CA GLY A 32 -12.03 -6.77 -12.58
C GLY A 32 -11.74 -8.07 -11.82
N ILE A 33 -11.04 -9.03 -12.43
CA ILE A 33 -10.56 -10.25 -11.74
C ILE A 33 -9.67 -9.94 -10.52
N THR A 34 -9.07 -8.76 -10.45
CA THR A 34 -8.28 -8.28 -9.30
C THR A 34 -8.91 -7.10 -8.57
N ASP A 35 -10.13 -6.67 -8.90
CA ASP A 35 -10.72 -5.49 -8.25
C ASP A 35 -10.99 -5.72 -6.76
N GLU A 36 -11.43 -6.94 -6.39
CA GLU A 36 -11.61 -7.35 -5.00
C GLU A 36 -10.33 -7.19 -4.16
N TYR A 37 -9.15 -7.34 -4.79
CA TYR A 37 -7.84 -7.12 -4.17
C TYR A 37 -7.62 -5.64 -3.83
N PHE A 38 -7.95 -4.72 -4.75
CA PHE A 38 -7.75 -3.28 -4.56
C PHE A 38 -8.70 -2.72 -3.49
N TYR A 39 -9.95 -3.16 -3.48
CA TYR A 39 -10.94 -2.69 -2.49
C TYR A 39 -10.61 -3.11 -1.05
N GLN A 40 -9.98 -4.28 -0.83
CA GLN A 40 -9.59 -4.71 0.53
C GLN A 40 -8.38 -3.94 1.08
N ARG A 41 -7.54 -3.36 0.21
CA ARG A 41 -6.35 -2.60 0.61
C ARG A 41 -6.66 -1.19 1.12
N GLN A 42 -7.87 -0.68 0.87
CA GLN A 42 -8.33 0.66 1.26
C GLN A 42 -8.66 0.84 2.76
N ASN A 43 -8.31 -0.09 3.63
CA ASN A 43 -8.42 0.12 5.09
C ASN A 43 -7.16 0.80 5.66
N SER A 44 -6.74 1.92 5.07
CA SER A 44 -5.62 2.72 5.58
C SER A 44 -6.05 3.51 6.82
N SER A 45 -5.12 3.75 7.72
CA SER A 45 -5.26 4.82 8.70
C SER A 45 -5.28 6.17 7.97
N PHE A 46 -6.21 7.06 8.32
CA PHE A 46 -6.27 8.40 7.76
C PHE A 46 -4.99 9.17 8.08
N ILE A 47 -4.31 9.68 7.04
CA ILE A 47 -3.16 10.56 7.22
C ILE A 47 -3.68 11.94 7.61
N SER A 48 -3.22 12.42 8.76
CA SER A 48 -3.71 13.64 9.40
C SER A 48 -2.80 14.84 9.23
N SER A 49 -1.55 14.63 8.81
CA SER A 49 -0.56 15.69 8.67
C SER A 49 0.39 15.47 7.52
N ASP A 50 1.05 16.55 7.08
CA ASP A 50 2.11 16.46 6.08
C ASP A 50 3.27 15.58 6.56
N LEU A 51 3.61 15.63 7.84
CA LEU A 51 4.67 14.79 8.39
C LEU A 51 4.30 13.30 8.29
N GLU A 52 3.09 12.93 8.70
CA GLU A 52 2.60 11.55 8.56
C GLU A 52 2.59 11.10 7.10
N LEU A 53 2.22 12.00 6.18
CA LEU A 53 2.22 11.74 4.75
C LEU A 53 3.62 11.46 4.21
N TRP A 54 4.57 12.34 4.52
CA TRP A 54 5.97 12.17 4.13
C TRP A 54 6.59 10.92 4.76
N LEU A 55 6.25 10.61 6.02
CA LEU A 55 6.67 9.38 6.67
C LEU A 55 6.10 8.15 5.97
N TYR A 56 4.80 8.15 5.63
CA TYR A 56 4.16 7.05 4.92
C TYR A 56 4.84 6.80 3.56
N LEU A 57 5.11 7.87 2.79
CA LEU A 57 5.81 7.77 1.52
C LEU A 57 7.24 7.27 1.68
N ALA A 58 8.01 7.84 2.61
CA ALA A 58 9.39 7.42 2.86
C ALA A 58 9.45 5.96 3.31
N LEU A 59 8.52 5.54 4.18
CA LEU A 59 8.42 4.16 4.62
C LEU A 59 8.08 3.21 3.46
N GLY A 60 7.04 3.51 2.68
CA GLY A 60 6.59 2.63 1.60
C GLY A 60 7.52 2.57 0.38
N ILE A 61 8.25 3.66 0.09
CA ILE A 61 9.10 3.76 -1.10
C ILE A 61 10.55 3.37 -0.79
N ILE A 62 11.05 3.66 0.40
CA ILE A 62 12.48 3.48 0.73
C ILE A 62 12.66 2.37 1.76
N ILE A 63 12.10 2.55 2.95
CA ILE A 63 12.43 1.69 4.10
C ILE A 63 11.88 0.28 3.90
N LEU A 64 10.63 0.15 3.45
CA LEU A 64 9.97 -1.13 3.28
C LEU A 64 10.64 -1.98 2.19
N PRO A 65 10.96 -1.46 0.98
CA PRO A 65 11.76 -2.20 0.00
C PRO A 65 13.13 -2.67 0.52
N ILE A 66 13.81 -1.87 1.35
CA ILE A 66 15.08 -2.28 1.96
C ILE A 66 14.86 -3.50 2.86
N ILE A 67 13.85 -3.45 3.73
CA ILE A 67 13.52 -4.55 4.63
C ILE A 67 13.13 -5.78 3.82
N GLU A 68 12.19 -5.66 2.88
CA GLU A 68 11.70 -6.77 2.07
C GLU A 68 12.81 -7.47 1.27
N GLU A 69 13.72 -6.71 0.65
CA GLU A 69 14.85 -7.30 -0.06
C GLU A 69 15.82 -8.01 0.88
N ILE A 70 16.10 -7.42 2.04
CA ILE A 70 16.98 -8.01 3.06
C ILE A 70 16.38 -9.33 3.58
N THR A 71 15.10 -9.36 3.90
CA THR A 71 14.46 -10.54 4.52
C THR A 71 14.18 -11.65 3.51
N ASN A 72 13.81 -11.30 2.27
CA ASN A 72 13.46 -12.30 1.26
C ASN A 72 14.67 -12.77 0.44
N ARG A 73 15.70 -11.94 0.24
CA ARG A 73 16.87 -12.26 -0.61
C ARG A 73 18.19 -12.26 0.15
N GLY A 74 18.19 -11.92 1.44
CA GLY A 74 19.38 -11.94 2.28
C GLY A 74 20.11 -13.29 2.34
N PHE A 75 19.39 -14.40 2.11
CA PHE A 75 19.97 -15.75 2.05
C PHE A 75 20.98 -15.96 0.92
N LEU A 76 20.96 -15.10 -0.11
CA LEU A 76 21.88 -15.13 -1.25
C LEU A 76 23.24 -14.49 -0.92
N ILE A 77 23.37 -13.82 0.24
CA ILE A 77 24.63 -13.26 0.71
C ILE A 77 25.57 -14.36 1.22
N THR A 78 26.84 -14.25 0.84
CA THR A 78 27.90 -15.21 1.22
C THR A 78 28.40 -15.01 2.64
N ASN A 79 28.42 -13.77 3.15
CA ASN A 79 28.87 -13.46 4.51
C ASN A 79 27.89 -14.00 5.56
N ARG A 80 28.34 -14.97 6.36
CA ARG A 80 27.52 -15.64 7.38
C ARG A 80 27.00 -14.69 8.47
N LYS A 81 27.79 -13.71 8.91
CA LYS A 81 27.36 -12.76 9.96
C LYS A 81 26.21 -11.89 9.46
N ILE A 82 26.34 -11.36 8.24
CA ILE A 82 25.30 -10.58 7.58
C ILE A 82 24.05 -11.43 7.33
N LYS A 83 24.22 -12.67 6.89
CA LYS A 83 23.12 -13.62 6.69
C LYS A 83 22.33 -13.87 7.99
N ILE A 84 23.03 -14.05 9.13
CA ILE A 84 22.38 -14.19 10.45
C ILE A 84 21.60 -12.93 10.81
N LEU A 85 22.19 -11.75 10.63
CA LEU A 85 21.50 -10.48 10.87
C LEU A 85 20.22 -10.37 10.03
N PHE A 86 20.29 -10.71 8.74
CA PHE A 86 19.15 -10.67 7.84
C PHE A 86 18.06 -11.68 8.21
N PHE A 87 18.45 -12.86 8.70
CA PHE A 87 17.50 -13.83 9.25
C PHE A 87 16.81 -13.31 10.53
N ILE A 88 17.53 -12.60 11.40
CA ILE A 88 16.92 -11.96 12.59
C ILE A 88 15.87 -10.93 12.15
N ILE A 89 16.18 -10.09 11.15
CA ILE A 89 15.23 -9.13 10.60
C ILE A 89 14.01 -9.85 10.00
N TYR A 90 14.21 -10.95 9.28
CA TYR A 90 13.12 -11.80 8.77
C TYR A 90 12.24 -12.32 9.91
N CYS A 91 12.81 -12.88 10.98
CA CYS A 91 12.03 -13.34 12.12
C CYS A 91 11.20 -12.22 12.75
N ILE A 92 11.80 -11.04 12.92
CA ILE A 92 11.12 -9.85 13.43
C ILE A 92 9.92 -9.51 12.54
N GLU A 93 10.12 -9.44 11.22
CA GLU A 93 9.05 -9.18 10.25
C GLU A 93 7.89 -10.19 10.39
N ILE A 94 8.18 -11.50 10.48
CA ILE A 94 7.15 -12.54 10.66
C ILE A 94 6.37 -12.35 11.96
N PHE A 95 7.00 -11.90 13.04
CA PHE A 95 6.30 -11.59 14.28
C PHE A 95 5.37 -10.37 14.14
N TYR A 96 5.79 -9.35 13.37
CA TYR A 96 5.03 -8.13 13.10
C TYR A 96 3.94 -8.28 12.02
N LEU A 97 3.95 -9.35 11.20
CA LEU A 97 2.81 -9.67 10.34
C LEU A 97 1.54 -9.74 11.22
N LYS A 98 0.52 -8.94 10.85
CA LYS A 98 -0.72 -8.70 11.61
C LYS A 98 -1.34 -10.00 12.13
N ILE A 99 -2.15 -9.85 13.19
CA ILE A 99 -2.86 -10.86 14.02
C ILE A 99 -3.50 -12.03 13.24
N THR A 100 -3.76 -11.88 11.95
CA THR A 100 -4.42 -12.87 11.08
C THR A 100 -3.69 -14.22 10.99
N TYR A 101 -2.37 -14.26 11.16
CA TYR A 101 -1.63 -15.54 11.13
C TYR A 101 -1.52 -16.14 12.53
N SER A 102 -2.00 -17.38 12.69
CA SER A 102 -1.85 -18.15 13.92
C SER A 102 -0.38 -18.34 14.28
N LEU A 103 -0.09 -18.55 15.57
CA LEU A 103 1.27 -18.83 16.04
C LEU A 103 1.91 -20.03 15.31
N ILE A 104 1.08 -21.03 14.95
CA ILE A 104 1.50 -22.19 14.16
C ILE A 104 1.99 -21.76 12.76
N MET A 105 1.24 -20.90 12.06
CA MET A 105 1.65 -20.38 10.76
C MET A 105 2.95 -19.57 10.83
N LYS A 106 3.09 -18.74 11.87
CA LYS A 106 4.35 -17.99 12.12
C LYS A 106 5.52 -18.95 12.35
N GLY A 107 5.31 -20.01 13.14
CA GLY A 107 6.31 -21.07 13.34
C GLY A 107 6.72 -21.76 12.05
N LEU A 108 5.76 -22.11 11.18
CA LEU A 108 6.04 -22.69 9.87
C LEU A 108 6.87 -21.74 8.98
N PHE A 109 6.55 -20.45 8.96
CA PHE A 109 7.34 -19.45 8.23
C PHE A 109 8.76 -19.32 8.77
N ILE A 110 8.96 -19.39 10.09
CA ILE A 110 10.30 -19.39 10.68
C ILE A 110 11.08 -20.64 10.27
N LEU A 111 10.46 -21.83 10.32
CA LEU A 111 11.10 -23.09 9.91
C LEU A 111 11.50 -23.06 8.42
N LEU A 112 10.62 -22.56 7.55
CA LEU A 112 10.94 -22.35 6.15
C LEU A 112 12.06 -21.33 5.97
N GLY A 113 12.07 -20.25 6.76
CA GLY A 113 13.14 -19.26 6.79
C GLY A 113 14.49 -19.88 7.17
N ILE A 114 14.52 -20.77 8.17
CA ILE A 114 15.74 -21.50 8.55
C ILE A 114 16.27 -22.33 7.37
N TYR A 115 15.40 -23.06 6.68
CA TYR A 115 15.78 -23.79 5.47
C TYR A 115 16.30 -22.85 4.38
N ILE A 116 15.57 -21.77 4.09
CA ILE A 116 15.94 -20.80 3.05
C ILE A 116 17.28 -20.15 3.36
N PHE A 117 17.57 -19.76 4.61
CA PHE A 117 18.82 -19.08 4.96
C PHE A 117 20.00 -20.04 5.10
N PHE A 118 19.81 -21.18 5.76
CA PHE A 118 20.92 -21.98 6.28
C PHE A 118 21.04 -23.40 5.73
N ALA A 119 20.20 -23.83 4.78
CA ALA A 119 20.29 -25.20 4.23
C ALA A 119 21.71 -25.54 3.73
N ASN A 120 22.41 -24.62 3.06
CA ASN A 120 23.77 -24.85 2.57
C ASN A 120 24.84 -24.94 3.69
N ASP A 121 24.54 -24.43 4.87
CA ASP A 121 25.44 -24.46 6.03
C ASP A 121 25.34 -25.80 6.78
N ILE A 122 24.31 -26.60 6.51
CA ILE A 122 24.11 -27.94 7.07
C ILE A 122 24.93 -28.95 6.28
N LYS A 123 25.79 -29.72 6.98
CA LYS A 123 26.76 -30.66 6.39
C LYS A 123 26.15 -31.62 5.36
N TYR A 124 24.93 -32.10 5.61
CA TYR A 124 24.22 -33.06 4.75
C TYR A 124 23.58 -32.43 3.49
N PHE A 125 23.50 -31.10 3.43
CA PHE A 125 22.80 -30.35 2.39
C PHE A 125 23.75 -29.46 1.57
N LYS A 126 25.07 -29.65 1.66
CA LYS A 126 26.06 -28.92 0.86
C LYS A 126 25.96 -29.31 -0.62
N SER A 127 25.00 -28.74 -1.33
CA SER A 127 24.85 -28.92 -2.78
C SER A 127 24.34 -27.65 -3.44
N THR A 128 24.95 -27.28 -4.56
CA THR A 128 24.46 -26.21 -5.45
C THR A 128 23.05 -26.50 -5.98
N LYS A 129 22.59 -27.75 -5.91
CA LYS A 129 21.24 -28.19 -6.28
C LYS A 129 20.12 -27.62 -5.39
N LEU A 130 20.43 -27.09 -4.20
CA LEU A 130 19.43 -26.52 -3.29
C LEU A 130 19.10 -25.05 -3.57
N LEU A 131 19.88 -24.37 -4.42
CA LEU A 131 19.62 -22.96 -4.71
C LEU A 131 18.24 -22.73 -5.36
N PRO A 132 17.81 -23.50 -6.38
CA PRO A 132 16.49 -23.33 -6.98
C PRO A 132 15.33 -23.50 -5.99
N SER A 133 15.36 -24.52 -5.12
CA SER A 133 14.28 -24.73 -4.14
C SER A 133 14.18 -23.58 -3.14
N ARG A 134 15.31 -23.05 -2.66
CA ARG A 134 15.35 -21.89 -1.75
C ARG A 134 14.79 -20.63 -2.41
N ILE A 135 15.11 -20.41 -3.69
CA ILE A 135 14.57 -19.27 -4.47
C ILE A 135 13.06 -19.41 -4.65
N ILE A 136 12.59 -20.60 -5.04
CA ILE A 136 11.16 -20.85 -5.25
C ILE A 136 10.39 -20.65 -3.94
N LEU A 137 10.87 -21.25 -2.84
CA LEU A 137 10.20 -21.12 -1.54
C LEU A 137 10.20 -19.67 -1.02
N SER A 138 11.32 -18.94 -1.12
CA SER A 138 11.35 -17.51 -0.79
C SER A 138 10.36 -16.72 -1.63
N SER A 139 10.27 -17.00 -2.93
CA SER A 139 9.35 -16.31 -3.84
C SER A 139 7.89 -16.62 -3.54
N ILE A 140 7.57 -17.85 -3.14
CA ILE A 140 6.23 -18.25 -2.68
C ILE A 140 5.87 -17.53 -1.37
N LEU A 141 6.79 -17.49 -0.39
CA LEU A 141 6.55 -16.80 0.87
C LEU A 141 6.30 -15.30 0.65
N PHE A 142 7.11 -14.66 -0.19
CA PHE A 142 6.91 -13.26 -0.59
C PHE A 142 5.53 -13.07 -1.22
N SER A 143 5.14 -13.94 -2.15
CA SER A 143 3.83 -13.90 -2.81
C SER A 143 2.66 -14.02 -1.83
N ILE A 144 2.76 -14.95 -0.87
CA ILE A 144 1.70 -15.17 0.13
C ILE A 144 1.62 -13.95 1.06
N ALA A 145 2.74 -13.37 1.48
CA ALA A 145 2.76 -12.19 2.35
C ALA A 145 2.13 -10.95 1.70
N HIS A 146 2.15 -10.84 0.37
CA HIS A 146 1.63 -9.71 -0.39
C HIS A 146 0.22 -9.91 -0.95
N THR A 147 -0.33 -11.13 -0.82
CA THR A 147 -1.69 -11.44 -1.26
C THR A 147 -2.63 -11.41 -0.04
N PRO A 148 -3.64 -10.51 -0.01
CA PRO A 148 -4.60 -10.42 1.08
C PRO A 148 -5.40 -11.71 1.22
N SER A 149 -6.07 -11.82 2.36
CA SER A 149 -6.57 -13.03 3.03
C SER A 149 -7.01 -14.21 2.13
N LEU A 150 -6.88 -15.42 2.68
CA LEU A 150 -7.43 -16.66 2.14
C LEU A 150 -8.98 -16.65 1.97
N GLY A 151 -9.67 -15.57 2.34
CA GLY A 151 -11.12 -15.41 2.17
C GLY A 151 -11.54 -14.96 0.77
N ILE A 152 -10.60 -14.61 -0.11
CA ILE A 152 -10.88 -14.29 -1.52
C ILE A 152 -11.09 -15.59 -2.29
N SER A 153 -11.93 -15.55 -3.32
CA SER A 153 -12.05 -16.68 -4.25
C SER A 153 -10.69 -17.09 -4.84
N PHE A 154 -10.52 -18.37 -5.11
CA PHE A 154 -9.22 -18.94 -5.49
C PHE A 154 -8.59 -18.29 -6.73
N ILE A 155 -9.42 -17.86 -7.70
CA ILE A 155 -8.96 -17.33 -8.99
C ILE A 155 -8.28 -15.95 -8.83
N PRO A 156 -8.94 -14.90 -8.29
CA PRO A 156 -8.29 -13.62 -7.96
C PRO A 156 -7.03 -13.77 -7.08
N PHE A 157 -7.07 -14.70 -6.12
CA PHE A 157 -5.92 -15.02 -5.28
C PHE A 157 -4.74 -15.54 -6.11
N ALA A 158 -4.97 -16.52 -6.99
CA ALA A 158 -3.94 -17.10 -7.84
C ALA A 158 -3.36 -16.08 -8.84
N VAL A 159 -4.22 -15.24 -9.44
CA VAL A 159 -3.80 -14.18 -10.36
C VAL A 159 -2.93 -13.15 -9.64
N SER A 160 -3.37 -12.64 -8.49
CA SER A 160 -2.60 -11.66 -7.71
C SER A 160 -1.29 -12.26 -7.19
N SER A 161 -1.31 -13.52 -6.74
CA SER A 161 -0.12 -14.25 -6.31
C SER A 161 0.88 -14.40 -7.46
N SER A 162 0.42 -14.66 -8.69
CA SER A 162 1.31 -14.80 -9.85
C SER A 162 2.15 -13.54 -10.12
N TYR A 163 1.58 -12.35 -9.89
CA TYR A 163 2.29 -11.07 -9.99
C TYR A 163 3.40 -10.94 -8.94
N TYR A 164 3.08 -11.20 -7.67
CA TYR A 164 4.09 -11.12 -6.59
C TYR A 164 5.16 -12.19 -6.71
N LEU A 165 4.80 -13.38 -7.16
CA LEU A 165 5.74 -14.45 -7.47
C LEU A 165 6.69 -14.04 -8.62
N ALA A 166 6.17 -13.41 -9.68
CA ALA A 166 6.97 -12.88 -10.78
C ALA A 166 8.00 -11.84 -10.30
N ILE A 167 7.55 -10.88 -9.50
CA ILE A 167 8.40 -9.85 -8.88
C ILE A 167 9.51 -10.51 -8.05
N ALA A 168 9.16 -11.49 -7.22
CA ALA A 168 10.14 -12.14 -6.35
C ALA A 168 11.21 -12.90 -7.11
N LEU A 169 10.83 -13.63 -8.16
CA LEU A 169 11.76 -14.34 -9.04
C LEU A 169 12.67 -13.37 -9.79
N PHE A 170 12.12 -12.25 -10.27
CA PHE A 170 12.89 -11.20 -10.92
C PHE A 170 13.95 -10.60 -9.98
N PHE A 171 13.59 -10.24 -8.74
CA PHE A 171 14.56 -9.72 -7.78
C PHE A 171 15.61 -10.76 -7.37
N CYS A 172 15.24 -12.04 -7.22
CA CYS A 172 16.23 -13.10 -7.02
C CYS A 172 17.22 -13.18 -8.19
N TRP A 173 16.75 -13.09 -9.43
CA TRP A 173 17.62 -13.05 -10.61
C TRP A 173 18.55 -11.83 -10.60
N VAL A 174 18.05 -10.65 -10.18
CA VAL A 174 18.86 -9.44 -10.02
C VAL A 174 19.96 -9.64 -8.98
N VAL A 175 19.65 -10.16 -7.80
CA VAL A 175 20.66 -10.40 -6.75
C VAL A 175 21.73 -11.39 -7.22
N ILE A 176 21.33 -12.48 -7.89
CA ILE A 176 22.24 -13.52 -8.40
C ILE A 176 23.22 -12.97 -9.45
N ASN A 177 22.76 -12.07 -10.31
CA ASN A 177 23.53 -11.56 -11.45
C ASN A 177 24.20 -10.22 -11.22
N TYR A 178 23.85 -9.53 -10.14
CA TYR A 178 24.36 -8.23 -9.78
C TYR A 178 24.68 -8.15 -8.29
N SER A 179 23.80 -7.59 -7.46
CA SER A 179 23.99 -7.50 -6.01
C SER A 179 22.67 -7.19 -5.30
N LEU A 180 22.63 -7.43 -3.98
CA LEU A 180 21.50 -7.06 -3.14
C LEU A 180 21.19 -5.56 -3.20
N LEU A 181 22.24 -4.71 -3.20
CA LEU A 181 22.07 -3.27 -3.31
C LEU A 181 21.36 -2.86 -4.61
N LYS A 182 21.69 -3.48 -5.75
CA LYS A 182 20.99 -3.16 -7.00
C LYS A 182 19.54 -3.63 -6.98
N SER A 183 19.25 -4.76 -6.34
CA SER A 183 17.88 -5.24 -6.11
C SER A 183 17.06 -4.22 -5.32
N ILE A 184 17.61 -3.74 -4.20
CA ILE A 184 17.02 -2.67 -3.37
C ILE A 184 16.74 -1.42 -4.19
N LEU A 185 17.72 -0.92 -4.94
CA LEU A 185 17.55 0.30 -5.73
C LEU A 185 16.47 0.14 -6.82
N ILE A 186 16.40 -1.03 -7.47
CA ILE A 186 15.35 -1.33 -8.45
C ILE A 186 13.98 -1.41 -7.76
N HIS A 187 13.90 -2.00 -6.57
CA HIS A 187 12.65 -2.09 -5.81
C HIS A 187 12.14 -0.70 -5.39
N ILE A 188 13.02 0.14 -4.83
CA ILE A 188 12.70 1.54 -4.52
C ILE A 188 12.20 2.28 -5.77
N PHE A 189 12.89 2.09 -6.91
CA PHE A 189 12.49 2.70 -8.16
C PHE A 189 11.12 2.23 -8.65
N LEU A 190 10.83 0.92 -8.59
CA LEU A 190 9.53 0.38 -8.97
C LEU A 190 8.40 0.88 -8.05
N ASN A 191 8.62 0.95 -6.73
CA ASN A 191 7.63 1.50 -5.81
C ASN A 191 7.39 2.99 -6.05
N ALA A 192 8.45 3.76 -6.31
CA ALA A 192 8.33 5.16 -6.69
C ALA A 192 7.54 5.33 -8.00
N LEU A 193 7.80 4.48 -9.01
CA LEU A 193 7.03 4.49 -10.26
C LEU A 193 5.55 4.19 -10.01
N VAL A 194 5.23 3.14 -9.24
CA VAL A 194 3.85 2.81 -8.90
C VAL A 194 3.15 4.01 -8.26
N LEU A 195 3.80 4.71 -7.34
CA LEU A 195 3.26 5.93 -6.72
C LEU A 195 2.89 7.01 -7.75
N LEU A 196 3.75 7.23 -8.75
CA LEU A 196 3.49 8.22 -9.81
C LEU A 196 2.26 7.88 -10.66
N PHE A 197 1.89 6.59 -10.75
CA PHE A 197 0.72 6.12 -11.50
C PHE A 197 -0.54 5.98 -10.64
N ILE A 198 -0.47 6.20 -9.32
CA ILE A 198 -1.66 6.24 -8.46
C ILE A 198 -2.43 7.53 -8.77
N LYS A 199 -3.56 7.37 -9.48
CA LYS A 199 -4.46 8.47 -9.89
C LYS A 199 -5.03 9.27 -8.71
N GLU A 200 -4.97 8.74 -7.50
CA GLU A 200 -5.54 9.33 -6.29
C GLU A 200 -4.63 10.37 -5.63
N LEU A 201 -3.37 10.50 -6.04
CA LEU A 201 -2.49 11.58 -5.59
C LEU A 201 -2.74 12.83 -6.47
N PRO A 202 -3.32 13.91 -5.93
CA PRO A 202 -3.52 15.14 -6.70
C PRO A 202 -2.16 15.81 -6.95
N PHE A 203 -1.60 15.62 -8.14
CA PHE A 203 -0.36 16.29 -8.54
C PHE A 203 -0.59 17.78 -8.84
N SER A 204 -1.80 18.15 -9.23
CA SER A 204 -2.23 19.52 -9.50
C SER A 204 -3.48 19.88 -8.69
N ASN A 205 -3.67 21.17 -8.42
CA ASN A 205 -4.94 21.65 -7.88
C ASN A 205 -6.08 21.33 -8.86
N SER A 206 -7.24 20.90 -8.35
CA SER A 206 -8.42 20.79 -9.19
C SER A 206 -9.03 22.16 -9.47
N THR A 207 -9.90 22.22 -10.48
CA THR A 207 -10.69 23.42 -10.78
C THR A 207 -11.59 23.76 -9.59
N LEU A 208 -11.75 25.06 -9.31
CA LEU A 208 -12.67 25.54 -8.29
C LEU A 208 -14.11 25.11 -8.64
N GLN A 209 -14.77 24.42 -7.72
CA GLN A 209 -16.15 23.99 -7.83
C GLN A 209 -17.02 24.81 -6.89
N THR A 210 -18.29 24.99 -7.25
CA THR A 210 -19.25 25.77 -6.46
C THR A 210 -20.62 25.11 -6.49
N LYS A 211 -21.29 25.07 -5.35
CA LYS A 211 -22.65 24.52 -5.20
C LYS A 211 -23.45 25.40 -4.24
N LYS A 212 -24.69 25.69 -4.61
CA LYS A 212 -25.63 26.48 -3.81
C LYS A 212 -26.77 25.59 -3.34
N TYR A 213 -27.16 25.75 -2.08
CA TYR A 213 -28.27 25.07 -1.42
C TYR A 213 -29.37 26.11 -1.12
N PRO A 214 -30.41 26.19 -1.99
CA PRO A 214 -31.41 27.26 -1.92
C PRO A 214 -32.15 27.30 -0.58
N LYS A 215 -32.46 26.13 0.00
CA LYS A 215 -33.27 25.99 1.21
C LYS A 215 -32.67 26.70 2.43
N ASN A 216 -31.34 26.76 2.52
CA ASN A 216 -30.62 27.32 3.66
C ASN A 216 -29.81 28.58 3.30
N ASN A 217 -29.93 29.05 2.05
CA ASN A 217 -29.05 30.03 1.41
C ASN A 217 -27.57 29.73 1.70
N THR A 218 -27.18 28.45 1.58
CA THR A 218 -25.81 28.01 1.82
C THR A 218 -25.07 27.91 0.49
N GLU A 219 -23.87 28.48 0.42
CA GLU A 219 -22.96 28.36 -0.70
C GLU A 219 -21.69 27.64 -0.25
N VAL A 220 -21.23 26.72 -1.09
CA VAL A 220 -20.04 25.92 -0.85
C VAL A 220 -19.14 26.04 -2.06
N ILE A 221 -17.90 26.43 -1.81
CA ILE A 221 -16.85 26.55 -2.81
C ILE A 221 -15.72 25.63 -2.38
N TRP A 222 -15.26 24.76 -3.28
CA TRP A 222 -14.18 23.82 -2.92
C TRP A 222 -13.28 23.49 -4.10
N ARG A 223 -12.06 23.03 -3.79
CA ARG A 223 -11.15 22.39 -4.73
C ARG A 223 -10.19 21.45 -4.01
N GLU A 224 -9.72 20.45 -4.72
CA GLU A 224 -8.61 19.61 -4.30
C GLU A 224 -7.31 20.40 -4.47
N ARG A 225 -6.43 20.27 -3.49
CA ARG A 225 -5.10 20.87 -3.50
C ARG A 225 -4.08 19.84 -3.91
N SER A 226 -3.09 20.30 -4.65
CA SER A 226 -1.90 19.53 -4.97
C SER A 226 -1.24 19.05 -3.68
N PHE A 227 -0.81 17.81 -3.70
CA PHE A 227 0.03 17.21 -2.67
C PHE A 227 1.24 18.09 -2.33
N PHE A 228 1.83 18.77 -3.33
CA PHE A 228 3.03 19.60 -3.16
C PHE A 228 2.72 21.05 -2.78
N SER A 229 1.48 21.35 -2.41
CA SER A 229 1.07 22.68 -1.95
C SER A 229 1.85 23.09 -0.69
N LYS A 230 2.62 24.18 -0.79
CA LYS A 230 3.41 24.75 0.31
C LYS A 230 2.64 25.73 1.20
N ASP A 231 1.37 25.99 0.85
CA ASP A 231 0.55 26.94 1.60
C ASP A 231 0.33 26.43 3.02
N LEU A 232 0.25 27.34 3.99
CA LEU A 232 -0.05 26.94 5.36
C LEU A 232 -1.51 26.46 5.45
N SER A 233 -1.73 25.40 6.21
CA SER A 233 -3.09 24.96 6.55
C SER A 233 -3.76 26.03 7.40
N GLN A 234 -4.92 26.53 6.98
CA GLN A 234 -5.68 27.54 7.71
C GLN A 234 -7.12 27.10 7.91
N LEU A 235 -7.64 27.38 9.11
CA LEU A 235 -9.05 27.27 9.43
C LEU A 235 -9.52 28.61 10.01
N GLN A 236 -10.49 29.23 9.34
CA GLN A 236 -11.09 30.49 9.77
C GLN A 236 -12.59 30.30 10.00
N TYR A 237 -13.07 30.75 11.16
CA TYR A 237 -14.49 30.79 11.48
C TYR A 237 -15.10 32.07 10.91
N LEU A 238 -16.12 31.91 10.08
CA LEU A 238 -16.93 33.01 9.56
C LEU A 238 -18.19 33.12 10.43
N LYS A 239 -18.87 34.28 10.38
CA LYS A 239 -20.09 34.54 11.17
C LYS A 239 -21.11 33.38 11.11
N ASN A 240 -21.32 32.83 9.91
CA ASN A 240 -22.21 31.69 9.65
C ASN A 240 -21.54 30.74 8.65
N GLY A 241 -20.30 30.34 8.90
CA GLY A 241 -19.50 29.64 7.91
C GLY A 241 -18.11 29.24 8.35
N TYR A 242 -17.40 28.59 7.44
CA TYR A 242 -16.01 28.18 7.64
C TYR A 242 -15.24 28.45 6.35
N ASN A 243 -14.00 28.92 6.47
CA ASN A 243 -13.04 28.92 5.38
C ASN A 243 -11.86 28.03 5.79
N MET A 244 -11.68 26.95 5.04
CA MET A 244 -10.63 25.96 5.20
C MET A 244 -9.71 26.06 4.00
N GLU A 245 -8.41 26.27 4.22
CA GLU A 245 -7.43 26.37 3.15
C GLU A 245 -6.31 25.37 3.39
N ASN A 246 -6.00 24.59 2.35
CA ASN A 246 -4.95 23.57 2.35
C ASN A 246 -5.04 22.57 3.52
N VAL A 247 -6.25 22.16 3.92
CA VAL A 247 -6.45 21.26 5.08
C VAL A 247 -6.75 19.82 4.66
N PHE A 248 -6.38 18.87 5.52
CA PHE A 248 -6.97 17.53 5.48
C PHE A 248 -8.39 17.59 6.06
N PRO A 249 -9.43 17.17 5.31
CA PRO A 249 -10.82 17.33 5.75
C PRO A 249 -11.09 16.71 7.11
N TYR A 250 -10.55 15.52 7.37
CA TYR A 250 -10.79 14.80 8.62
C TYR A 250 -10.30 15.58 9.85
N GLU A 251 -9.10 16.16 9.81
CA GLU A 251 -8.58 16.97 10.92
C GLU A 251 -9.32 18.28 11.10
N ALA A 252 -9.66 18.96 9.99
CA ALA A 252 -10.47 20.16 10.07
C ALA A 252 -11.84 19.86 10.71
N THR A 253 -12.48 18.75 10.31
CA THR A 253 -13.76 18.33 10.89
C THR A 253 -13.68 18.02 12.38
N LYS A 254 -12.59 17.43 12.88
CA LYS A 254 -12.41 17.21 14.34
C LYS A 254 -12.50 18.49 15.15
N THR A 255 -12.06 19.60 14.58
CA THR A 255 -12.09 20.91 15.24
C THR A 255 -13.45 21.60 15.08
N LEU A 256 -14.15 21.32 13.98
CA LEU A 256 -15.41 21.98 13.61
C LEU A 256 -16.66 21.33 14.22
N VAL A 257 -16.65 20.02 14.42
CA VAL A 257 -17.83 19.25 14.83
C VAL A 257 -17.81 19.02 16.34
N ASN A 258 -18.92 19.37 17.00
CA ASN A 258 -19.04 19.22 18.45
C ASN A 258 -19.31 17.77 18.86
N ASN A 259 -20.05 17.01 18.04
CA ASN A 259 -20.40 15.62 18.31
C ASN A 259 -19.39 14.62 17.68
N GLN A 260 -18.47 14.11 18.49
CA GLN A 260 -17.48 13.10 18.07
C GLN A 260 -18.13 11.79 17.56
N ASP A 261 -19.31 11.40 18.06
CA ASP A 261 -20.03 10.23 17.57
C ASP A 261 -20.55 10.43 16.14
N SER A 262 -20.81 11.69 15.74
CA SER A 262 -21.16 12.00 14.36
C SER A 262 -19.96 11.87 13.43
N LEU A 263 -18.74 12.21 13.88
CA LEU A 263 -17.52 12.08 13.12
C LEU A 263 -17.11 10.62 12.89
N THR A 264 -17.22 9.76 13.90
CA THR A 264 -16.81 8.33 13.79
C THR A 264 -17.60 7.54 12.74
N ASN A 265 -18.77 8.05 12.36
CA ASN A 265 -19.64 7.48 11.33
C ASN A 265 -19.31 7.93 9.90
N HIS A 266 -18.31 8.80 9.71
CA HIS A 266 -17.92 9.34 8.40
C HIS A 266 -16.43 9.10 8.12
N ILE A 267 -16.10 8.81 6.86
CA ILE A 267 -14.74 8.58 6.38
C ILE A 267 -14.47 9.41 5.12
N PRO A 268 -13.27 10.00 4.95
CA PRO A 268 -12.90 10.70 3.72
C PRO A 268 -13.06 9.81 2.48
N THR A 269 -13.59 10.34 1.39
CA THR A 269 -13.73 9.63 0.10
C THR A 269 -12.39 9.48 -0.62
N LYS A 270 -11.52 10.49 -0.49
CA LYS A 270 -10.14 10.47 -0.98
C LYS A 270 -9.23 10.65 0.22
N GLU A 271 -8.61 9.56 0.63
CA GLU A 271 -7.58 9.58 1.66
C GLU A 271 -6.41 10.46 1.19
N ASN A 272 -5.75 11.14 2.11
CA ASN A 272 -4.48 11.84 1.85
C ASN A 272 -4.59 13.02 0.87
N THR A 273 -5.80 13.52 0.63
CA THR A 273 -6.07 14.68 -0.22
C THR A 273 -6.39 15.92 0.63
N LYS A 274 -5.70 17.02 0.34
CA LYS A 274 -5.98 18.32 0.93
C LYS A 274 -7.02 19.08 0.11
N TYR A 275 -7.77 19.95 0.77
CA TYR A 275 -8.80 20.75 0.13
C TYR A 275 -8.74 22.21 0.57
N ASP A 276 -9.14 23.09 -0.34
CA ASP A 276 -9.70 24.39 0.03
C ASP A 276 -11.22 24.23 0.04
N ILE A 277 -11.89 24.63 1.13
CA ILE A 277 -13.33 24.52 1.30
C ILE A 277 -13.84 25.76 2.02
N LYS A 278 -14.71 26.52 1.36
CA LYS A 278 -15.42 27.64 1.94
C LYS A 278 -16.91 27.35 1.98
N ILE A 279 -17.48 27.36 3.18
CA ILE A 279 -18.92 27.21 3.41
C ILE A 279 -19.44 28.53 3.99
N THR A 280 -20.43 29.12 3.35
CA THR A 280 -21.11 30.33 3.83
C THR A 280 -22.60 30.13 3.84
N SER A 281 -23.28 30.51 4.92
CA SER A 281 -24.71 30.27 5.11
C SER A 281 -25.41 31.49 5.74
N ASN A 282 -26.72 31.61 5.56
CA ASN A 282 -27.50 32.60 6.31
C ASN A 282 -27.89 32.09 7.71
N ILE A 283 -27.85 30.76 7.90
CA ILE A 283 -28.14 30.10 9.17
C ILE A 283 -26.86 29.49 9.76
N GLU A 284 -26.87 29.27 11.06
CA GLU A 284 -25.81 28.51 11.74
C GLU A 284 -25.67 27.11 11.14
N ILE A 285 -24.43 26.67 10.94
CA ILE A 285 -24.13 25.36 10.36
C ILE A 285 -24.08 24.34 11.49
N THR A 286 -25.12 23.51 11.59
CA THR A 286 -25.13 22.37 12.52
C THR A 286 -24.25 21.23 12.01
N ASP A 287 -23.78 20.35 12.90
CA ASP A 287 -23.01 19.15 12.54
C ASP A 287 -23.70 18.32 11.44
N SER A 288 -25.03 18.17 11.53
CA SER A 288 -25.85 17.44 10.55
C SER A 288 -25.80 18.09 9.17
N LEU A 289 -25.91 19.43 9.12
CA LEU A 289 -25.84 20.19 7.88
C LEU A 289 -24.42 20.12 7.29
N TYR A 290 -23.39 20.25 8.13
CA TYR A 290 -21.99 20.13 7.73
C TYR A 290 -21.71 18.78 7.05
N PHE A 291 -22.03 17.66 7.71
CA PHE A 291 -21.80 16.34 7.12
C PHE A 291 -22.67 16.09 5.89
N SER A 292 -23.89 16.62 5.84
CA SER A 292 -24.72 16.54 4.63
C SER A 292 -24.06 17.24 3.44
N ILE A 293 -23.52 18.44 3.65
CA ILE A 293 -22.79 19.20 2.63
C ILE A 293 -21.56 18.42 2.19
N MET A 294 -20.71 18.01 3.14
CA MET A 294 -19.43 17.36 2.82
C MET A 294 -19.60 16.03 2.10
N ARG A 295 -20.68 15.28 2.37
CA ARG A 295 -21.03 14.09 1.59
C ARG A 295 -21.49 14.41 0.18
N ASP A 296 -22.31 15.45 0.04
CA ASP A 296 -22.88 15.85 -1.24
C ASP A 296 -21.84 16.45 -2.20
N ILE A 297 -20.78 17.06 -1.68
CA ILE A 297 -19.60 17.47 -2.48
C ILE A 297 -18.54 16.35 -2.60
N GLY A 298 -18.85 15.15 -2.09
CA GLY A 298 -18.02 13.96 -2.24
C GLY A 298 -16.69 14.01 -1.48
N ILE A 299 -16.61 14.70 -0.34
CA ILE A 299 -15.42 14.73 0.53
C ILE A 299 -15.50 13.67 1.63
N PHE A 300 -16.69 13.44 2.19
CA PHE A 300 -16.93 12.35 3.14
C PHE A 300 -17.93 11.34 2.58
N GLU A 301 -17.87 10.12 3.06
CA GLU A 301 -18.92 9.13 2.92
C GLU A 301 -19.28 8.55 4.29
N LYS A 302 -20.48 7.94 4.39
CA LYS A 302 -20.89 7.29 5.64
C LYS A 302 -20.25 5.91 5.70
N LYS A 303 -19.60 5.59 6.81
CA LYS A 303 -18.98 4.28 7.02
C LYS A 303 -20.04 3.18 6.84
N LYS A 304 -19.88 2.33 5.83
CA LYS A 304 -20.72 1.15 5.67
C LYS A 304 -20.32 0.15 6.75
N PHE A 305 -21.14 -0.02 7.78
CA PHE A 305 -20.98 -1.15 8.69
C PHE A 305 -21.31 -2.41 7.90
N PHE A 306 -20.28 -3.11 7.41
CA PHE A 306 -20.45 -4.51 7.07
C PHE A 306 -20.82 -5.23 8.37
N LYS A 307 -22.11 -5.51 8.56
CA LYS A 307 -22.51 -6.52 9.53
C LYS A 307 -21.75 -7.78 9.12
N LYS A 308 -20.83 -8.21 9.98
CA LYS A 308 -20.35 -9.59 9.96
C LYS A 308 -21.61 -10.43 10.11
N GLU A 309 -22.08 -11.04 9.04
CA GLU A 309 -22.98 -12.18 9.17
C GLU A 309 -22.17 -13.24 9.89
N GLU A 310 -22.44 -13.44 11.18
CA GLU A 310 -22.00 -14.63 11.90
C GLU A 310 -22.69 -15.81 11.21
N LYS A 311 -21.92 -16.53 10.38
CA LYS A 311 -22.21 -17.89 9.96
C LYS A 311 -21.15 -18.80 10.57
#